data_AF-A0A4W5LRZ3-F1
#
_entry.id   AF-A0A4W5LRZ3-F1
#
_cell.length_a   1.000
_cell.length_b   1.000
_cell.length_c   1.000
_cell.angle_alpha   90.00
_cell.angle_beta   90.00
_cell.angle_gamma   90.00
#
_symmetry.space_group_name_H-M   'P 1'
#
loop_
_entity.id
_entity.type
_entity.pdbx_description
1 polymer ?
#
loop_
_entity_poly.entity_id
_entity_poly.type
_entity_poly.pdbx_seq_one_letter_code
_entity_poly.pdbx_strand_id
1 'polypeptide(L)'
;ELLVEKGADVHAQARGRFFQPRDEGGYFYFGELPLSLAACTNQPNMVHYLTENAHKKADLRRQDSRGNTVLHALVHIADNTRDNTRFLTKMYDLLLIKCAKLYPEGSLEDVLNNDGMSPLMMAAKLGKIGVFQHIIRREIKNEEARHLSRKFKDWAYGPVYSSLYDLSSLDTCGEEVSVLEILVYNSHTENRHEMLAVEPINELLRAKWQKFAAVTFYISVVSYLLTMITFTLVAYYRPSQGTPPYPYTTSTDYLRLVGEIVTLCSGVFFFLTNIKDFLLKKCPAVNSLFVNGSFQLLYFIYSLLVIVTAALYLSGIEAYVAVMVFALVLGWMNTLYFTRGLKLTGTYSIMIQKILFKDLFRFLLVYLLFMIGYASALVSLLTVCPGPEEVCPEKGGCPTYPQCRDTNTFSKFLLDLFKLTIGMGDLDMVSRTQYPAVFLILLVTYIILSFVLLLNMLIALMGETVSQVSKESKKIWKLQWATTILDIERSFPVCLRKSFRSGEMVTVGKNWDGTPDCRWCFRVDEVNWCHWNQNLAIINEDPGKNITETLQSSSTVHQTVRGLRRDRWSTMVPRVMEQNKRQQPRDLVLEMEPLTSRH
;
A
#
# COMPACT_ATOMS: atom_id res chain seq x y z
N GLU A 1 18.38 26.07 37.74
CA GLU A 1 19.38 25.84 38.78
C GLU A 1 18.82 26.07 40.18
N LEU A 2 18.60 27.32 40.60
CA LEU A 2 18.08 27.69 41.93
C LEU A 2 16.91 26.81 42.44
N LEU A 3 15.92 26.51 41.59
CA LEU A 3 14.78 25.66 41.98
C LEU A 3 15.20 24.25 42.40
N VAL A 4 16.12 23.62 41.66
CA VAL A 4 16.57 22.25 41.93
C VAL A 4 17.48 22.23 43.17
N GLU A 5 18.31 23.26 43.37
CA GLU A 5 19.11 23.42 44.59
C GLU A 5 18.25 23.57 45.85
N LYS A 6 17.07 24.21 45.71
CA LYS A 6 16.08 24.35 46.78
C LYS A 6 15.15 23.13 46.92
N GLY A 7 15.44 22.02 46.24
CA GLY A 7 14.71 20.76 46.40
C GLY A 7 13.47 20.60 45.50
N ALA A 8 13.40 21.28 44.36
CA ALA A 8 12.33 21.06 43.40
C ALA A 8 12.34 19.64 42.83
N ASP A 9 11.15 19.06 42.63
CA ASP A 9 11.02 17.73 42.05
C ASP A 9 11.18 17.76 40.52
N VAL A 10 12.26 17.14 40.04
CA VAL A 10 12.56 16.98 38.60
C VAL A 10 11.63 16.00 37.88
N HIS A 11 10.78 15.27 38.61
CA HIS A 11 9.83 14.29 38.07
C HIS A 11 8.36 14.70 38.18
N ALA A 12 8.08 15.96 38.50
CA ALA A 12 6.72 16.47 38.54
C ALA A 12 6.03 16.35 37.17
N GLN A 13 4.84 15.74 37.13
CA GLN A 13 4.12 15.48 35.88
C GLN A 13 3.03 16.53 35.63
N ALA A 14 3.12 17.23 34.51
CA ALA A 14 2.13 18.20 34.06
C ALA A 14 0.98 17.51 33.29
N ARG A 15 0.04 16.88 34.00
CA ARG A 15 -1.07 16.08 33.42
C ARG A 15 -2.31 16.89 32.98
N GLY A 16 -2.24 18.22 33.05
CA GLY A 16 -3.39 19.09 32.75
C GLY A 16 -3.91 18.91 31.31
N ARG A 17 -5.20 19.16 31.10
CA ARG A 17 -5.86 19.00 29.78
C ARG A 17 -5.17 19.80 28.66
N PHE A 18 -4.60 20.96 28.99
CA PHE A 18 -3.83 21.78 28.05
C PHE A 18 -2.62 21.04 27.45
N PHE A 19 -2.00 20.15 28.24
CA PHE A 19 -0.79 19.41 27.87
C PHE A 19 -1.07 18.08 27.19
N GLN A 20 -2.33 17.76 26.91
CA GLN A 20 -2.71 16.55 26.18
C GLN A 20 -2.51 16.75 24.65
N PRO A 21 -2.41 15.66 23.87
CA PRO A 21 -2.32 15.76 22.41
C PRO A 21 -3.56 16.42 21.79
N ARG A 22 -3.41 16.90 20.56
CA ARG A 22 -4.47 17.62 19.83
C ARG A 22 -5.75 16.81 19.68
N ASP A 23 -5.64 15.49 19.55
CA ASP A 23 -6.78 14.58 19.40
C ASP A 23 -7.71 14.59 20.63
N GLU A 24 -7.19 14.97 21.81
CA GLU A 24 -7.94 15.07 23.07
C GLU A 24 -8.31 16.52 23.44
N GLY A 25 -8.03 17.46 22.54
CA GLY A 25 -8.33 18.88 22.71
C GLY A 25 -7.26 19.67 23.47
N GLY A 26 -6.06 19.10 23.67
CA GLY A 26 -4.91 19.85 24.15
C GLY A 26 -4.13 20.54 23.02
N TYR A 27 -3.23 21.46 23.37
CA TYR A 27 -2.51 22.26 22.37
C TYR A 27 -1.03 21.91 22.26
N PHE A 28 -0.40 21.54 23.38
CA PHE A 28 1.03 21.32 23.45
C PHE A 28 1.37 20.10 24.31
N TYR A 29 1.67 18.99 23.65
CA TYR A 29 2.10 17.75 24.30
C TYR A 29 3.62 17.59 24.23
N PHE A 30 4.24 17.40 25.39
CA PHE A 30 5.69 17.21 25.54
C PHE A 30 6.07 16.01 26.42
N GLY A 31 5.13 15.11 26.73
CA GLY A 31 5.40 13.94 27.58
C GLY A 31 5.47 14.24 29.08
N GLU A 32 4.71 15.24 29.56
CA GLU A 32 4.42 15.60 30.96
C GLU A 32 5.63 15.88 31.88
N LEU A 33 6.87 15.60 31.48
CA LEU A 33 8.06 15.66 32.33
C LEU A 33 8.88 16.94 32.06
N PRO A 34 9.58 17.50 33.07
CA PRO A 34 10.46 18.66 32.88
C PRO A 34 11.63 18.39 31.92
N LEU A 35 12.18 17.17 31.97
CA LEU A 35 13.27 16.75 31.08
C LEU A 35 12.81 16.71 29.61
N SER A 36 11.63 16.14 29.36
CA SER A 36 11.09 16.08 28.00
C SER A 36 10.68 17.47 27.52
N LEU A 37 10.15 18.34 28.39
CA LEU A 37 9.89 19.74 28.07
C LEU A 37 11.17 20.48 27.63
N ALA A 38 12.29 20.30 28.33
CA ALA A 38 13.56 20.92 27.98
C ALA A 38 14.08 20.42 26.61
N ALA A 39 13.92 19.13 26.32
CA ALA A 39 14.27 18.56 25.03
C ALA A 39 13.38 19.10 23.89
N CYS A 40 12.07 19.19 24.14
CA CYS A 40 11.07 19.67 23.20
C CYS A 40 11.18 21.18 22.89
N THR A 41 11.68 21.98 23.83
CA THR A 41 11.90 23.44 23.65
C THR A 41 13.27 23.78 23.06
N ASN A 42 14.03 22.77 22.58
CA ASN A 42 15.36 22.95 21.98
C ASN A 42 16.37 23.61 22.94
N GLN A 43 16.36 23.22 24.22
CA GLN A 43 17.27 23.74 25.24
C GLN A 43 18.26 22.65 25.71
N PRO A 44 19.33 22.36 24.94
CA PRO A 44 20.29 21.31 25.31
C PRO A 44 20.98 21.59 26.64
N ASN A 45 21.30 22.86 26.94
CA ASN A 45 21.94 23.25 28.20
C ASN A 45 21.12 22.84 29.43
N MET A 46 19.79 22.95 29.33
CA MET A 46 18.88 22.52 30.40
C MET A 46 18.85 21.00 30.53
N VAL A 47 18.90 20.27 29.40
CA VAL A 47 19.03 18.81 29.39
C VAL A 47 20.36 18.37 30.04
N HIS A 48 21.48 19.04 29.72
CA HIS A 48 22.76 18.81 30.39
C HIS A 48 22.65 19.01 31.91
N TYR A 49 22.09 20.16 32.32
CA TYR A 49 21.90 20.47 33.74
C TYR A 49 21.03 19.43 34.45
N LEU A 50 19.88 19.05 33.88
CA LEU A 50 18.94 18.10 34.48
C LEU A 50 19.47 16.66 34.54
N THR A 51 20.47 16.30 33.73
CA THR A 51 21.03 14.94 33.70
C THR A 51 22.29 14.78 34.57
N GLU A 52 23.05 15.86 34.78
CA GLU A 52 24.37 15.82 35.44
C GLU A 52 24.41 16.55 36.79
N ASN A 53 23.32 17.19 37.20
CA ASN A 53 23.16 17.89 38.47
C ASN A 53 23.49 17.03 39.71
N ALA A 54 24.09 17.68 40.72
CA ALA A 54 24.57 17.03 41.95
C ALA A 54 23.45 16.67 42.94
N HIS A 55 22.33 17.41 42.93
CA HIS A 55 21.25 17.22 43.90
C HIS A 55 20.30 16.06 43.54
N LYS A 56 19.60 16.18 42.40
CA LYS A 56 18.63 15.17 41.94
C LYS A 56 18.66 15.07 40.42
N LYS A 57 19.25 14.00 39.91
CA LYS A 57 19.37 13.72 38.48
C LYS A 57 18.02 13.29 37.90
N ALA A 58 17.68 13.79 36.73
CA ALA A 58 16.52 13.35 35.99
C ALA A 58 16.82 12.01 35.30
N ASP A 59 16.07 10.97 35.64
CA ASP A 59 16.06 9.70 34.93
C ASP A 59 15.48 9.84 33.50
N LEU A 60 16.27 9.45 32.49
CA LEU A 60 15.87 9.49 31.08
C LEU A 60 14.87 8.39 30.72
N ARG A 61 14.86 7.28 31.48
CA ARG A 61 13.97 6.13 31.24
C ARG A 61 12.56 6.36 31.79
N ARG A 62 12.36 7.43 32.55
CA ARG A 62 11.07 7.75 33.15
C ARG A 62 10.02 8.00 32.08
N GLN A 63 8.89 7.35 32.26
CA GLN A 63 7.72 7.50 31.40
C GLN A 63 6.67 8.45 32.00
N ASP A 64 5.86 9.03 31.12
CA ASP A 64 4.68 9.81 31.45
C ASP A 64 3.45 8.93 31.75
N SER A 65 2.26 9.53 31.89
CA SER A 65 1.00 8.79 32.09
C SER A 65 0.63 7.83 30.94
N ARG A 66 1.14 8.05 29.72
CA ARG A 66 0.89 7.24 28.52
C ARG A 66 1.96 6.17 28.28
N GLY A 67 2.95 6.07 29.17
CA GLY A 67 4.11 5.20 28.96
C GLY A 67 5.13 5.78 27.98
N ASN A 68 4.99 7.04 27.55
CA ASN A 68 5.91 7.67 26.62
C ASN A 68 7.16 8.18 27.35
N THR A 69 8.33 7.85 26.80
CA THR A 69 9.63 8.41 27.23
C THR A 69 9.90 9.76 26.56
N VAL A 70 11.04 10.40 26.89
CA VAL A 70 11.49 11.64 26.22
C VAL A 70 11.61 11.49 24.70
N LEU A 71 12.02 10.32 24.20
CA LEU A 71 12.13 10.07 22.76
C LEU A 71 10.76 10.04 22.08
N HIS A 72 9.77 9.44 22.72
CA HIS A 72 8.39 9.43 22.22
C HIS A 72 7.79 10.84 22.16
N ALA A 73 8.06 11.68 23.17
CA ALA A 73 7.65 13.08 23.16
C ALA A 73 8.29 13.88 22.00
N LEU A 74 9.57 13.67 21.72
CA LEU A 74 10.25 14.29 20.57
C LEU A 74 9.64 13.86 19.24
N VAL A 75 9.30 12.58 19.09
CA VAL A 75 8.61 12.06 17.91
C VAL A 75 7.22 12.68 17.76
N HIS A 76 6.50 12.92 18.87
CA HIS A 76 5.17 13.52 18.83
C HIS A 76 5.19 14.98 18.35
N ILE A 77 6.18 15.78 18.78
CA ILE A 77 6.35 17.19 18.38
C ILE A 77 6.98 17.34 16.99
N ALA A 78 7.59 16.27 16.47
CA ALA A 78 8.22 16.30 15.16
C ALA A 78 7.25 16.73 14.07
N ASP A 79 7.61 17.78 13.32
CA ASP A 79 6.94 18.14 12.09
C ASP A 79 7.88 17.93 10.91
N ASN A 80 7.32 17.77 9.71
CA ASN A 80 8.10 17.55 8.49
C ASN A 80 8.77 18.84 7.95
N THR A 81 8.87 19.90 8.78
CA THR A 81 9.60 21.12 8.42
C THR A 81 11.11 20.95 8.63
N ARG A 82 11.91 21.63 7.80
CA ARG A 82 13.37 21.46 7.79
C ARG A 82 14.03 21.90 9.10
N ASP A 83 13.54 22.97 9.72
CA ASP A 83 14.12 23.49 10.97
C ASP A 83 13.78 22.60 12.16
N ASN A 84 12.53 22.13 12.25
CA ASN A 84 12.08 21.24 13.32
C ASN A 84 12.85 19.91 13.27
N THR A 85 12.93 19.30 12.09
CA THR A 85 13.71 18.07 11.89
C THR A 85 15.19 18.25 12.24
N ARG A 86 15.82 19.39 11.94
CA ARG A 86 17.25 19.62 12.24
C ARG A 86 17.55 19.67 13.74
N PHE A 87 16.73 20.32 14.55
CA PHE A 87 17.00 20.37 15.99
C PHE A 87 16.62 19.05 16.67
N LEU A 88 15.52 18.41 16.25
CA LEU A 88 15.07 17.15 16.82
C LEU A 88 16.08 16.04 16.63
N THR A 89 16.66 15.93 15.42
CA THR A 89 17.70 14.93 15.13
C THR A 89 18.92 15.11 16.03
N LYS A 90 19.38 16.36 16.21
CA LYS A 90 20.48 16.68 17.14
C LYS A 90 20.14 16.37 18.60
N MET A 91 18.94 16.73 19.06
CA MET A 91 18.49 16.47 20.43
C MET A 91 18.34 14.97 20.69
N TYR A 92 17.81 14.23 19.71
CA TYR A 92 17.65 12.79 19.76
C TYR A 92 19.01 12.09 19.91
N ASP A 93 19.99 12.45 19.08
CA ASP A 93 21.35 11.90 19.17
C ASP A 93 22.03 12.25 20.49
N LEU A 94 21.86 13.49 20.97
CA LEU A 94 22.39 13.94 22.25
C LEU A 94 21.86 13.10 23.42
N LEU A 95 20.54 12.86 23.46
CA LEU A 95 19.90 12.06 24.51
C LEU A 95 20.35 10.61 24.47
N LEU A 96 20.49 10.01 23.28
CA LEU A 96 20.99 8.64 23.15
C LEU A 96 22.43 8.50 23.63
N ILE A 97 23.33 9.39 23.19
CA ILE A 97 24.74 9.37 23.62
C ILE A 97 24.84 9.57 25.13
N LYS A 98 24.05 10.49 25.70
CA LYS A 98 23.98 10.68 27.15
C LYS A 98 23.44 9.46 27.89
N CYS A 99 22.40 8.83 27.36
CA CYS A 99 21.83 7.63 27.96
C CYS A 99 22.87 6.50 27.97
N ALA A 100 23.59 6.27 26.87
CA ALA A 100 24.65 5.27 26.80
C ALA A 100 25.76 5.52 27.83
N LYS A 101 26.12 6.79 28.07
CA LYS A 101 27.14 7.17 29.06
C LYS A 101 26.67 6.99 30.51
N LEU A 102 25.41 7.28 30.79
CA LEU A 102 24.84 7.20 32.15
C LEU A 102 24.39 5.78 32.51
N TYR A 103 23.84 5.05 31.55
CA TYR A 103 23.24 3.74 31.70
C TYR A 103 23.69 2.84 30.54
N PRO A 104 24.87 2.19 30.66
CA PRO A 104 25.39 1.32 29.61
C PRO A 104 24.55 0.05 29.43
N GLU A 105 23.82 -0.38 30.46
CA GLU A 105 23.10 -1.67 30.50
C GLU A 105 21.87 -1.73 29.59
N GLY A 106 21.30 -0.59 29.18
CA GLY A 106 20.01 -0.59 28.48
C GLY A 106 19.86 0.54 27.47
N SER A 107 19.30 0.21 26.30
CA SER A 107 19.01 1.20 25.28
C SER A 107 17.69 1.93 25.58
N LEU A 108 17.67 3.24 25.37
CA LEU A 108 16.46 4.05 25.54
C LEU A 108 15.41 3.78 24.44
N GLU A 109 15.81 3.16 23.33
CA GLU A 109 14.93 2.84 22.21
C GLU A 109 14.08 1.59 22.43
N ASP A 110 14.56 0.67 23.27
CA ASP A 110 13.86 -0.60 23.58
C ASP A 110 12.72 -0.41 24.58
N VAL A 111 12.66 0.74 25.26
CA VAL A 111 11.59 1.07 26.18
C VAL A 111 10.30 1.35 25.40
N LEU A 112 9.32 0.46 25.55
CA LEU A 112 8.01 0.55 24.88
C LEU A 112 7.02 1.41 25.68
N ASN A 113 6.09 2.04 24.97
CA ASN A 113 4.95 2.72 25.59
C ASN A 113 3.80 1.76 25.95
N ASN A 114 2.71 2.29 26.52
CA ASN A 114 1.54 1.48 26.90
C ASN A 114 0.86 0.77 25.71
N ASP A 115 1.04 1.29 24.49
CA ASP A 115 0.56 0.67 23.24
C ASP A 115 1.53 -0.41 22.72
N GLY A 116 2.66 -0.67 23.39
CA GLY A 116 3.71 -1.59 22.94
C GLY A 116 4.56 -1.06 21.78
N MET A 117 4.65 0.26 21.62
CA MET A 117 5.34 0.92 20.51
C MET A 117 6.68 1.50 20.98
N SER A 118 7.74 1.30 20.18
CA SER A 118 9.01 2.02 20.31
C SER A 118 8.96 3.41 19.65
N PRO A 119 9.96 4.29 19.86
CA PRO A 119 9.99 5.61 19.22
C PRO A 119 9.96 5.53 17.68
N LEU A 120 10.62 4.53 17.11
CA LEU A 120 10.60 4.29 15.66
C LEU A 120 9.21 3.84 15.17
N MET A 121 8.56 2.94 15.90
CA MET A 121 7.20 2.48 15.59
C MET A 121 6.20 3.64 15.70
N MET A 122 6.35 4.51 16.69
CA MET A 122 5.53 5.72 16.85
C MET A 122 5.73 6.70 15.70
N ALA A 123 6.98 6.90 15.24
CA ALA A 123 7.27 7.76 14.09
C ALA A 123 6.60 7.26 12.81
N ALA A 124 6.54 5.93 12.61
CA ALA A 124 5.81 5.29 11.53
C ALA A 124 4.28 5.48 11.63
N LYS A 125 3.71 5.34 12.83
CA LYS A 125 2.27 5.54 13.07
C LYS A 125 1.85 7.00 12.82
N LEU A 126 2.62 7.96 13.32
CA LEU A 126 2.35 9.40 13.20
C LEU A 126 2.76 10.01 11.84
N GLY A 127 3.47 9.27 10.99
CA GLY A 127 3.85 9.73 9.66
C GLY A 127 4.95 10.81 9.66
N LYS A 128 5.88 10.76 10.62
CA LYS A 128 6.94 11.77 10.81
C LYS A 128 8.21 11.37 10.05
N ILE A 129 8.39 11.92 8.84
CA ILE A 129 9.38 11.44 7.87
C ILE A 129 10.82 11.75 8.33
N GLY A 130 11.10 12.98 8.77
CA GLY A 130 12.46 13.42 9.05
C GLY A 130 13.11 12.64 10.19
N VAL A 131 12.40 12.47 11.32
CA VAL A 131 12.89 11.68 12.46
C VAL A 131 12.99 10.20 12.11
N PHE A 132 12.01 9.67 11.36
CA PHE A 132 12.04 8.28 10.90
C PHE A 132 13.27 7.98 10.01
N GLN A 133 13.55 8.85 9.04
CA GLN A 133 14.72 8.72 8.17
C GLN A 133 16.03 8.82 8.96
N HIS A 134 16.09 9.72 9.94
CA HIS A 134 17.26 9.89 10.79
C HIS A 134 17.54 8.65 11.63
N ILE A 135 16.53 8.11 12.32
CA ILE A 135 16.69 6.90 13.15
C ILE A 135 17.23 5.75 12.29
N ILE A 136 16.65 5.50 11.11
CA ILE A 136 17.08 4.40 10.23
C ILE A 136 18.50 4.60 9.68
N ARG A 137 18.87 5.82 9.31
CA ARG A 137 20.19 6.13 8.73
C ARG A 137 21.25 6.51 9.76
N ARG A 138 20.96 6.33 11.06
CA ARG A 138 21.82 6.78 12.14
C ARG A 138 23.15 6.02 12.18
N GLU A 139 24.23 6.79 12.13
CA GLU A 139 25.62 6.36 12.30
C GLU A 139 26.23 7.21 13.44
N ILE A 140 26.47 6.59 14.61
CA ILE A 140 27.08 7.27 15.76
C ILE A 140 28.59 7.06 15.72
N LYS A 141 29.34 8.17 15.73
CA LYS A 141 30.81 8.15 15.68
C LYS A 141 31.48 7.81 17.02
N ASN A 142 30.79 8.05 18.14
CA ASN A 142 31.33 7.77 19.47
C ASN A 142 31.41 6.25 19.69
N GLU A 143 32.58 5.73 20.05
CA GLU A 143 32.80 4.28 20.18
C GLU A 143 31.93 3.65 21.28
N GLU A 144 31.78 4.31 22.43
CA GLU A 144 30.96 3.83 23.55
C GLU A 144 29.49 3.62 23.16
N ALA A 145 28.96 4.48 22.29
CA ALA A 145 27.58 4.44 21.82
C ALA A 145 27.43 3.84 20.42
N ARG A 146 28.49 3.23 19.86
CA ARG A 146 28.50 2.70 18.49
C ARG A 146 27.50 1.56 18.31
N HIS A 147 27.31 0.73 19.35
CA HIS A 147 26.31 -0.33 19.37
C HIS A 147 24.88 0.21 19.16
N LEU A 148 24.58 1.47 19.46
CA LEU A 148 23.25 2.06 19.20
C LEU A 148 23.05 2.53 17.76
N SER A 149 24.06 2.42 16.90
CA SER A 149 23.93 2.76 15.47
C SER A 149 23.04 1.76 14.75
N ARG A 150 22.38 2.21 13.68
CA ARG A 150 21.53 1.34 12.83
C ARG A 150 22.07 1.20 11.42
N LYS A 151 22.88 2.17 10.96
CA LYS A 151 23.65 2.10 9.72
C LYS A 151 25.12 1.85 10.05
N PHE A 152 25.69 0.84 9.41
CA PHE A 152 27.11 0.53 9.49
C PHE A 152 27.71 0.46 8.10
N LYS A 153 28.99 0.79 7.96
CA LYS A 153 29.73 0.61 6.70
C LYS A 153 30.48 -0.71 6.78
N ASP A 154 30.09 -1.64 5.92
CA ASP A 154 30.68 -2.97 5.84
C ASP A 154 32.09 -2.84 5.26
N TRP A 155 32.18 -2.48 3.97
CA TRP A 155 33.42 -2.21 3.25
C TRP A 155 33.21 -1.02 2.31
N ALA A 156 34.30 -0.34 1.96
CA ALA A 156 34.26 0.76 1.01
C ALA A 156 35.44 0.67 0.04
N TYR A 157 35.14 0.50 -1.24
CA TYR A 157 36.12 0.39 -2.32
C TYR A 157 35.93 1.54 -3.31
N GLY A 158 36.65 2.64 -3.05
CA GLY A 158 36.52 3.87 -3.83
C GLY A 158 35.09 4.44 -3.81
N PRO A 159 34.42 4.60 -4.97
CA PRO A 159 33.05 5.14 -5.04
C PRO A 159 31.97 4.13 -4.65
N VAL A 160 32.29 2.84 -4.55
CA VAL A 160 31.35 1.78 -4.19
C VAL A 160 31.53 1.43 -2.72
N TYR A 161 30.46 1.48 -1.94
CA TYR A 161 30.50 1.06 -0.55
C TYR A 161 29.27 0.23 -0.19
N SER A 162 29.49 -0.76 0.65
CA SER A 162 28.46 -1.62 1.19
C SER A 162 28.04 -1.10 2.55
N SER A 163 26.75 -0.83 2.72
CA SER A 163 26.16 -0.41 3.98
C SER A 163 25.27 -1.51 4.56
N LEU A 164 25.33 -1.68 5.87
CA LEU A 164 24.52 -2.63 6.62
C LEU A 164 23.49 -1.86 7.42
N TYR A 165 22.22 -2.20 7.23
CA TYR A 165 21.10 -1.65 7.99
C TYR A 165 20.53 -2.70 8.95
N ASP A 166 20.36 -2.33 10.22
CA ASP A 166 19.77 -3.19 11.24
C ASP A 166 18.27 -3.46 10.96
N LEU A 167 17.88 -4.74 10.93
CA LEU A 167 16.51 -5.18 10.65
C LEU A 167 15.67 -5.45 11.90
N SER A 168 16.23 -5.32 13.11
CA SER A 168 15.62 -5.82 14.36
C SER A 168 14.16 -5.38 14.58
N SER A 169 13.82 -4.13 14.26
CA SER A 169 12.45 -3.60 14.36
C SER A 169 11.73 -3.44 12.99
N LEU A 170 12.42 -3.70 11.88
CA LEU A 170 11.93 -3.45 10.51
C LEU A 170 11.37 -4.70 9.84
N ASP A 171 11.91 -5.87 10.15
CA ASP A 171 11.47 -7.13 9.55
C ASP A 171 10.24 -7.69 10.28
N THR A 172 9.50 -8.52 9.59
CA THR A 172 8.19 -9.05 10.00
C THR A 172 8.27 -10.50 10.47
N CYS A 173 9.48 -11.07 10.53
CA CYS A 173 9.68 -12.47 10.92
C CYS A 173 9.45 -12.73 12.44
N GLY A 174 9.45 -11.70 13.28
CA GLY A 174 9.18 -11.81 14.71
C GLY A 174 7.70 -11.96 15.06
N GLU A 175 7.40 -12.30 16.31
CA GLU A 175 6.02 -12.33 16.84
C GLU A 175 5.50 -10.91 17.16
N GLU A 176 6.41 -9.94 17.30
CA GLU A 176 6.09 -8.54 17.58
C GLU A 176 5.66 -7.76 16.33
N VAL A 177 4.87 -6.71 16.54
CA VAL A 177 4.37 -5.85 15.48
C VAL A 177 5.54 -5.11 14.82
N SER A 178 5.75 -5.35 13.53
CA SER A 178 6.85 -4.75 12.79
C SER A 178 6.56 -3.30 12.37
N VAL A 179 7.60 -2.48 12.23
CA VAL A 179 7.50 -1.13 11.63
C VAL A 179 6.87 -1.19 10.23
N LEU A 180 7.19 -2.22 9.44
CA LEU A 180 6.65 -2.37 8.09
C LEU A 180 5.13 -2.66 8.09
N GLU A 181 4.67 -3.44 9.06
CA GLU A 181 3.23 -3.70 9.28
C GLU A 181 2.50 -2.43 9.74
N ILE A 182 3.10 -1.65 10.65
CA ILE A 182 2.54 -0.37 11.10
C ILE A 182 2.41 0.62 9.93
N LEU A 183 3.44 0.73 9.09
CA LEU A 183 3.42 1.64 7.93
C LEU A 183 2.32 1.29 6.92
N VAL A 184 2.05 0.00 6.72
CA VAL A 184 1.10 -0.47 5.71
C VAL A 184 -0.33 -0.52 6.24
N TYR A 185 -0.55 -1.09 7.43
CA TYR A 185 -1.89 -1.35 7.96
C TYR A 185 -2.39 -0.28 8.94
N ASN A 186 -1.52 0.22 9.83
CA ASN A 186 -1.94 1.11 10.93
C ASN A 186 -1.80 2.60 10.62
N SER A 187 -0.91 2.96 9.68
CA SER A 187 -0.69 4.36 9.31
C SER A 187 -1.71 4.83 8.28
N HIS A 188 -2.56 5.77 8.70
CA HIS A 188 -3.53 6.45 7.84
C HIS A 188 -3.02 7.79 7.28
N THR A 189 -1.75 8.13 7.53
CA THR A 189 -1.16 9.40 7.08
C THR A 189 -0.87 9.41 5.59
N GLU A 190 -1.03 10.57 4.93
CA GLU A 190 -0.70 10.74 3.51
C GLU A 190 0.81 10.55 3.23
N ASN A 191 1.64 10.85 4.22
CA ASN A 191 3.10 10.78 4.14
C ASN A 191 3.67 9.36 4.12
N ARG A 192 2.88 8.32 4.41
CA ARG A 192 3.33 6.93 4.44
C ARG A 192 3.98 6.47 3.13
N HIS A 193 3.52 7.02 2.00
CA HIS A 193 4.08 6.70 0.68
C HIS A 193 5.55 7.12 0.55
N GLU A 194 5.92 8.24 1.16
CA GLU A 194 7.28 8.75 1.15
C GLU A 194 8.16 8.01 2.16
N MET A 195 7.59 7.58 3.29
CA MET A 195 8.29 6.72 4.26
C MET A 195 8.67 5.36 3.66
N LEU A 196 7.82 4.76 2.83
CA LEU A 196 8.15 3.54 2.06
C LEU A 196 9.17 3.80 0.94
N ALA A 197 9.40 5.06 0.57
CA ALA A 197 10.42 5.44 -0.41
C ALA A 197 11.83 5.48 0.19
N VAL A 198 11.96 5.43 1.51
CA VAL A 198 13.24 5.33 2.20
C VAL A 198 14.00 4.09 1.74
N GLU A 199 15.28 4.30 1.46
CA GLU A 199 16.15 3.39 0.71
C GLU A 199 16.26 1.97 1.27
N PRO A 200 16.58 1.73 2.56
CA PRO A 200 16.63 0.38 3.13
C PRO A 200 15.29 -0.36 3.03
N ILE A 201 14.16 0.31 3.23
CA ILE A 201 12.83 -0.31 3.12
C ILE A 201 12.52 -0.66 1.68
N ASN A 202 12.88 0.23 0.74
CA ASN A 202 12.69 0.02 -0.68
C ASN A 202 13.48 -1.19 -1.19
N GLU A 203 14.76 -1.32 -0.82
CA GLU A 203 15.58 -2.46 -1.20
C GLU A 203 15.15 -3.74 -0.48
N LEU A 204 14.75 -3.66 0.79
CA LEU A 204 14.22 -4.80 1.55
C LEU A 204 12.96 -5.38 0.88
N LEU A 205 12.00 -4.54 0.50
CA LEU A 205 10.79 -4.96 -0.20
C LEU A 205 11.13 -5.59 -1.57
N ARG A 206 12.13 -5.05 -2.29
CA ARG A 206 12.57 -5.63 -3.56
C ARG A 206 13.23 -6.99 -3.36
N ALA A 207 14.04 -7.15 -2.32
CA ALA A 207 14.66 -8.42 -1.97
C ALA A 207 13.60 -9.49 -1.62
N LYS A 208 12.60 -9.13 -0.81
CA LYS A 208 11.46 -10.02 -0.50
C LYS A 208 10.67 -10.41 -1.76
N TRP A 209 10.44 -9.44 -2.65
CA TRP A 209 9.77 -9.70 -3.93
C TRP A 209 10.52 -10.70 -4.80
N GLN A 210 11.83 -10.54 -4.95
CA GLN A 210 12.67 -11.43 -5.76
C GLN A 210 12.81 -12.83 -5.14
N LYS A 211 12.85 -12.95 -3.81
CA LYS A 211 13.03 -14.24 -3.13
C LYS A 211 11.80 -15.14 -3.21
N PHE A 212 10.64 -14.65 -2.78
CA PHE A 212 9.45 -15.51 -2.60
C PHE A 212 8.16 -14.89 -3.13
N ALA A 213 8.00 -13.56 -3.02
CA ALA A 213 6.70 -12.96 -3.28
C ALA A 213 6.33 -13.04 -4.77
N ALA A 214 7.28 -12.88 -5.69
CA ALA A 214 7.01 -13.00 -7.12
C ALA A 214 6.52 -14.41 -7.50
N VAL A 215 7.18 -15.47 -7.02
CA VAL A 215 6.81 -16.86 -7.30
C VAL A 215 5.41 -17.16 -6.78
N THR A 216 5.16 -16.81 -5.52
CA THR A 216 3.86 -17.05 -4.86
C THR A 216 2.75 -16.23 -5.52
N PHE A 217 3.05 -14.98 -5.90
CA PHE A 217 2.13 -14.13 -6.62
C PHE A 217 1.76 -14.76 -7.96
N TYR A 218 2.71 -15.19 -8.79
CA TYR A 218 2.41 -15.84 -10.07
C TYR A 218 1.62 -17.14 -9.91
N ILE A 219 1.94 -17.96 -8.90
CA ILE A 219 1.14 -19.16 -8.57
C ILE A 219 -0.30 -18.76 -8.23
N SER A 220 -0.49 -17.70 -7.44
CA SER A 220 -1.83 -17.21 -7.10
C SER A 220 -2.60 -16.71 -8.34
N VAL A 221 -1.95 -15.98 -9.25
CA VAL A 221 -2.56 -15.52 -10.51
C VAL A 221 -3.01 -16.71 -11.36
N VAL A 222 -2.13 -17.69 -11.56
CA VAL A 222 -2.43 -18.88 -12.36
C VAL A 222 -3.57 -19.67 -11.71
N SER A 223 -3.54 -19.87 -10.39
CA SER A 223 -4.60 -20.57 -9.68
C SER A 223 -5.96 -19.87 -9.83
N TYR A 224 -6.00 -18.54 -9.76
CA TYR A 224 -7.24 -17.78 -9.94
C TYR A 224 -7.76 -17.86 -11.37
N LEU A 225 -6.87 -17.73 -12.36
CA LEU A 225 -7.24 -17.87 -13.77
C LEU A 225 -7.79 -19.26 -14.08
N LEU A 226 -7.19 -20.32 -13.52
CA LEU A 226 -7.71 -21.68 -13.64
C LEU A 226 -9.13 -21.79 -13.04
N THR A 227 -9.36 -21.26 -11.84
CA THR A 227 -10.70 -21.22 -11.24
C THR A 227 -11.70 -20.46 -12.13
N MET A 228 -11.31 -19.30 -12.69
CA MET A 228 -12.17 -18.54 -13.60
C MET A 228 -12.47 -19.28 -14.90
N ILE A 229 -11.49 -19.98 -15.47
CA ILE A 229 -11.70 -20.83 -16.65
C ILE A 229 -12.66 -21.96 -16.30
N THR A 230 -12.49 -22.65 -15.17
CA THR A 230 -13.46 -23.68 -14.73
C THR A 230 -14.86 -23.11 -14.56
N PHE A 231 -14.99 -21.90 -13.99
CA PHE A 231 -16.29 -21.25 -13.83
C PHE A 231 -16.93 -20.86 -15.18
N THR A 232 -16.14 -20.41 -16.15
CA THR A 232 -16.66 -20.18 -17.52
C THR A 232 -17.14 -21.47 -18.19
N LEU A 233 -16.42 -22.58 -18.03
CA LEU A 233 -16.81 -23.86 -18.60
C LEU A 233 -18.11 -24.38 -17.98
N VAL A 234 -18.25 -24.27 -16.65
CA VAL A 234 -19.49 -24.62 -15.93
C VAL A 234 -20.67 -23.76 -16.40
N ALA A 235 -20.45 -22.46 -16.59
CA ALA A 235 -21.49 -21.55 -17.06
C ALA A 235 -21.92 -21.84 -18.51
N TYR A 236 -20.96 -22.15 -19.39
CA TYR A 236 -21.19 -22.35 -20.82
C TYR A 236 -21.83 -23.72 -21.12
N TYR A 237 -21.34 -24.80 -20.50
CA TYR A 237 -21.85 -26.17 -20.71
C TYR A 237 -23.11 -26.49 -19.89
N ARG A 238 -23.87 -25.47 -19.50
CA ARG A 238 -25.12 -25.67 -18.80
C ARG A 238 -26.20 -26.16 -19.79
N PRO A 239 -26.99 -27.19 -19.44
CA PRO A 239 -28.17 -27.56 -20.21
C PRO A 239 -29.25 -26.48 -20.06
N SER A 240 -29.86 -26.08 -21.17
CA SER A 240 -30.89 -25.04 -21.21
C SER A 240 -32.31 -25.55 -20.94
N GLN A 241 -32.51 -26.87 -20.87
CA GLN A 241 -33.83 -27.49 -20.74
C GLN A 241 -33.97 -28.23 -19.41
N GLY A 242 -35.02 -27.92 -18.65
CA GLY A 242 -35.39 -28.59 -17.40
C GLY A 242 -35.25 -27.71 -16.15
N THR A 243 -35.95 -28.11 -15.08
CA THR A 243 -35.89 -27.44 -13.77
C THR A 243 -34.60 -27.82 -13.03
N PRO A 244 -33.86 -26.87 -12.45
CA PRO A 244 -32.73 -27.19 -11.58
C PRO A 244 -33.22 -27.92 -10.31
N PRO A 245 -32.42 -28.82 -9.71
CA PRO A 245 -31.13 -29.34 -10.15
C PRO A 245 -31.25 -30.41 -11.26
N TYR A 246 -30.24 -30.49 -12.13
CA TYR A 246 -30.23 -31.43 -13.26
C TYR A 246 -29.72 -32.82 -12.86
N PRO A 247 -30.23 -33.90 -13.49
CA PRO A 247 -29.72 -35.25 -13.26
C PRO A 247 -28.30 -35.40 -13.84
N TYR A 248 -27.35 -35.88 -13.03
CA TYR A 248 -25.98 -36.15 -13.46
C TYR A 248 -25.85 -37.62 -13.87
N THR A 249 -26.02 -37.92 -15.16
CA THR A 249 -25.98 -39.30 -15.67
C THR A 249 -24.85 -39.54 -16.67
N THR A 250 -24.47 -38.52 -17.44
CA THR A 250 -23.43 -38.62 -18.47
C THR A 250 -22.04 -38.30 -17.90
N SER A 251 -20.98 -38.89 -18.45
CA SER A 251 -19.59 -38.57 -18.08
C SER A 251 -19.26 -37.06 -18.18
N THR A 252 -19.87 -36.36 -19.14
CA THR A 252 -19.76 -34.89 -19.29
C THR A 252 -20.42 -34.13 -18.14
N ASP A 253 -21.54 -34.66 -17.62
CA ASP A 253 -22.27 -34.05 -16.50
C ASP A 253 -21.49 -34.21 -15.20
N TYR A 254 -20.80 -35.34 -15.01
CA TYR A 254 -19.89 -35.55 -13.87
C TYR A 254 -18.70 -34.58 -13.90
N LEU A 255 -18.11 -34.31 -15.08
CA LEU A 255 -17.05 -33.31 -15.20
C LEU A 255 -17.55 -31.90 -14.82
N ARG A 256 -18.77 -31.54 -15.23
CA ARG A 256 -19.40 -30.28 -14.83
C ARG A 256 -19.64 -30.22 -13.32
N LEU A 257 -20.14 -31.31 -12.72
CA LEU A 257 -20.35 -31.40 -11.28
C LEU A 257 -19.04 -31.15 -10.50
N VAL A 258 -17.93 -31.73 -10.96
CA VAL A 258 -16.60 -31.46 -10.38
C VAL A 258 -16.26 -29.96 -10.47
N GLY A 259 -16.54 -29.32 -11.60
CA GLY A 259 -16.37 -27.87 -11.76
C GLY A 259 -17.25 -27.05 -10.80
N GLU A 260 -18.51 -27.43 -10.62
CA GLU A 260 -19.45 -26.80 -9.67
C GLU A 260 -18.94 -26.92 -8.23
N ILE A 261 -18.42 -28.09 -7.84
CA ILE A 261 -17.81 -28.31 -6.52
C ILE A 261 -16.56 -27.44 -6.36
N VAL A 262 -15.65 -27.41 -7.34
CA VAL A 262 -14.42 -26.61 -7.27
C VAL A 262 -14.74 -25.12 -7.15
N THR A 263 -15.67 -24.61 -7.95
CA THR A 263 -16.10 -23.22 -7.92
C THR A 263 -16.78 -22.85 -6.60
N LEU A 264 -17.66 -23.70 -6.07
CA LEU A 264 -18.29 -23.48 -4.76
C LEU A 264 -17.25 -23.53 -3.62
N CYS A 265 -16.38 -24.53 -3.60
CA CYS A 265 -15.32 -24.65 -2.60
C CYS A 265 -14.40 -23.43 -2.64
N SER A 266 -14.04 -22.93 -3.83
CA SER A 266 -13.24 -21.72 -3.98
C SER A 266 -13.97 -20.49 -3.45
N GLY A 267 -15.27 -20.33 -3.75
CA GLY A 267 -16.10 -19.22 -3.26
C GLY A 267 -16.21 -19.21 -1.73
N VAL A 268 -16.41 -20.38 -1.11
CA VAL A 268 -16.45 -20.53 0.35
C VAL A 268 -15.07 -20.24 0.96
N PHE A 269 -13.98 -20.75 0.37
CA PHE A 269 -12.62 -20.49 0.83
C PHE A 269 -12.29 -18.99 0.80
N PHE A 270 -12.61 -18.30 -0.29
CA PHE A 270 -12.42 -16.85 -0.40
C PHE A 270 -13.31 -16.09 0.57
N PHE A 271 -14.55 -16.51 0.79
CA PHE A 271 -15.45 -15.89 1.77
C PHE A 271 -14.89 -15.99 3.20
N LEU A 272 -14.45 -17.18 3.62
CA LEU A 272 -13.85 -17.40 4.94
C LEU A 272 -12.54 -16.62 5.11
N THR A 273 -11.68 -16.60 4.08
CA THR A 273 -10.42 -15.84 4.12
C THR A 273 -10.68 -14.34 4.25
N ASN A 274 -11.65 -13.80 3.51
CA ASN A 274 -12.03 -12.39 3.62
C ASN A 274 -12.62 -12.02 4.98
N ILE A 275 -13.45 -12.89 5.57
CA ILE A 275 -13.98 -12.69 6.92
C ILE A 275 -12.85 -12.70 7.95
N LYS A 276 -11.93 -13.67 7.84
CA LYS A 276 -10.75 -13.76 8.68
C LYS A 276 -9.92 -12.49 8.58
N ASP A 277 -9.63 -12.02 7.38
CA ASP A 277 -8.86 -10.78 7.16
C ASP A 277 -9.57 -9.54 7.69
N PHE A 278 -10.89 -9.47 7.56
CA PHE A 278 -11.70 -8.38 8.10
C PHE A 278 -11.66 -8.36 9.64
N LEU A 279 -11.76 -9.52 10.29
CA LEU A 279 -11.66 -9.67 11.75
C LEU A 279 -10.25 -9.36 12.26
N LEU A 280 -9.20 -9.88 11.60
CA LEU A 280 -7.80 -9.70 11.98
C LEU A 280 -7.29 -8.27 11.77
N LYS A 281 -7.86 -7.51 10.82
CA LYS A 281 -7.51 -6.11 10.60
C LYS A 281 -8.21 -5.15 11.57
N LYS A 282 -8.94 -5.64 12.61
CA LYS A 282 -9.68 -4.85 13.61
C LYS A 282 -10.45 -3.70 12.94
N CYS A 283 -11.61 -4.01 12.33
CA CYS A 283 -12.61 -3.06 11.80
C CYS A 283 -12.07 -1.64 11.49
N PRO A 284 -11.26 -1.45 10.45
CA PRO A 284 -10.92 -0.10 10.01
C PRO A 284 -12.21 0.60 9.58
N ALA A 285 -12.31 1.90 9.86
CA ALA A 285 -13.49 2.69 9.53
C ALA A 285 -13.92 2.45 8.06
N VAL A 286 -15.19 2.14 7.84
CA VAL A 286 -15.81 1.73 6.55
C VAL A 286 -15.41 2.62 5.36
N ASN A 287 -15.17 3.91 5.60
CA ASN A 287 -14.76 4.88 4.59
C ASN A 287 -13.35 4.61 4.03
N SER A 288 -12.44 4.04 4.82
CA SER A 288 -11.08 3.69 4.38
C SER A 288 -11.04 2.42 3.54
N LEU A 289 -11.99 1.50 3.75
CA LEU A 289 -12.12 0.24 3.02
C LEU A 289 -12.63 0.45 1.59
N PHE A 290 -13.57 1.37 1.38
CA PHE A 290 -14.08 1.66 0.03
C PHE A 290 -13.02 2.26 -0.90
N VAL A 291 -12.14 3.12 -0.37
CA VAL A 291 -11.13 3.83 -1.19
C VAL A 291 -9.85 3.00 -1.35
N ASN A 292 -9.36 2.34 -0.30
CA ASN A 292 -8.10 1.59 -0.34
C ASN A 292 -8.27 0.08 -0.58
N GLY A 293 -9.46 -0.47 -0.30
CA GLY A 293 -9.79 -1.91 -0.35
C GLY A 293 -10.87 -2.26 -1.37
N SER A 294 -11.13 -1.41 -2.38
CA SER A 294 -12.18 -1.61 -3.38
C SER A 294 -12.17 -3.02 -3.99
N PHE A 295 -11.00 -3.58 -4.30
CA PHE A 295 -10.89 -4.95 -4.80
C PHE A 295 -11.23 -6.03 -3.78
N GLN A 296 -10.84 -5.86 -2.51
CA GLN A 296 -11.20 -6.81 -1.46
C GLN A 296 -12.73 -6.86 -1.30
N LEU A 297 -13.39 -5.70 -1.43
CA LEU A 297 -14.85 -5.61 -1.47
C LEU A 297 -15.44 -6.27 -2.73
N LEU A 298 -14.84 -6.09 -3.91
CA LEU A 298 -15.29 -6.78 -5.13
C LEU A 298 -15.11 -8.32 -5.06
N TYR A 299 -14.03 -8.80 -4.45
CA TYR A 299 -13.83 -10.24 -4.18
C TYR A 299 -14.85 -10.79 -3.19
N PHE A 300 -15.23 -10.00 -2.19
CA PHE A 300 -16.28 -10.36 -1.24
C PHE A 300 -17.65 -10.45 -1.92
N ILE A 301 -18.02 -9.44 -2.73
CA ILE A 301 -19.27 -9.46 -3.52
C ILE A 301 -19.29 -10.66 -4.47
N TYR A 302 -18.20 -10.93 -5.18
CA TYR A 302 -18.07 -12.11 -6.04
C TYR A 302 -18.33 -13.41 -5.26
N SER A 303 -17.66 -13.59 -4.12
CA SER A 303 -17.79 -14.79 -3.29
C SER A 303 -19.23 -14.97 -2.78
N LEU A 304 -19.87 -13.88 -2.36
CA LEU A 304 -21.26 -13.88 -1.93
C LEU A 304 -22.20 -14.29 -3.06
N LEU A 305 -22.03 -13.75 -4.27
CA LEU A 305 -22.86 -14.07 -5.43
C LEU A 305 -22.72 -15.55 -5.85
N VAL A 306 -21.51 -16.13 -5.76
CA VAL A 306 -21.30 -17.56 -6.02
C VAL A 306 -22.07 -18.43 -5.02
N ILE A 307 -22.04 -18.09 -3.73
CA ILE A 307 -22.79 -18.81 -2.69
C ILE A 307 -24.30 -18.68 -2.91
N VAL A 308 -24.79 -17.47 -3.22
CA VAL A 308 -26.20 -17.22 -3.54
C VAL A 308 -26.64 -18.01 -4.78
N THR A 309 -25.79 -18.09 -5.81
CA THR A 309 -26.07 -18.88 -7.02
C THR A 309 -26.26 -20.36 -6.69
N ALA A 310 -25.39 -20.92 -5.84
CA ALA A 310 -25.51 -22.30 -5.41
C ALA A 310 -26.78 -22.54 -4.58
N ALA A 311 -27.13 -21.62 -3.68
CA ALA A 311 -28.36 -21.70 -2.89
C ALA A 311 -29.62 -21.66 -3.78
N LEU A 312 -29.66 -20.78 -4.77
CA LEU A 312 -30.78 -20.67 -5.72
C LEU A 312 -30.91 -21.92 -6.62
N TYR A 313 -29.77 -22.49 -7.04
CA TYR A 313 -29.75 -23.74 -7.81
C TYR A 313 -30.34 -24.92 -7.02
N LEU A 314 -29.95 -25.06 -5.75
CA LEU A 314 -30.47 -26.10 -4.86
C LEU A 314 -31.96 -25.87 -4.51
N SER A 315 -32.41 -24.63 -4.52
CA SER A 315 -33.82 -24.26 -4.25
C SER A 315 -34.73 -24.46 -5.47
N GLY A 316 -34.19 -24.86 -6.62
CA GLY A 316 -34.96 -25.07 -7.86
C GLY A 316 -35.40 -23.79 -8.57
N ILE A 317 -34.82 -22.63 -8.24
CA ILE A 317 -35.22 -21.33 -8.81
C ILE A 317 -34.37 -21.01 -10.04
N GLU A 318 -35.00 -20.87 -11.22
CA GLU A 318 -34.33 -20.58 -12.50
C GLU A 318 -33.57 -19.24 -12.52
N ALA A 319 -33.88 -18.30 -11.62
CA ALA A 319 -33.20 -17.01 -11.48
C ALA A 319 -31.70 -17.12 -11.14
N TYR A 320 -31.21 -18.30 -10.70
CA TYR A 320 -29.79 -18.54 -10.46
C TYR A 320 -28.91 -18.29 -11.70
N VAL A 321 -29.45 -18.42 -12.92
CA VAL A 321 -28.73 -18.11 -14.17
C VAL A 321 -28.23 -16.66 -14.17
N ALA A 322 -29.12 -15.72 -13.84
CA ALA A 322 -28.83 -14.30 -13.88
C ALA A 322 -27.73 -13.92 -12.87
N VAL A 323 -27.85 -14.44 -11.65
CA VAL A 323 -26.87 -14.23 -10.58
C VAL A 323 -25.51 -14.84 -10.94
N MET A 324 -25.51 -16.04 -11.54
CA MET A 324 -24.28 -16.70 -11.98
C MET A 324 -23.53 -15.88 -13.03
N VAL A 325 -24.23 -15.38 -14.06
CA VAL A 325 -23.59 -14.61 -15.14
C VAL A 325 -23.04 -13.29 -14.59
N PHE A 326 -23.76 -12.64 -13.68
CA PHE A 326 -23.26 -11.43 -13.02
C PHE A 326 -22.00 -11.71 -12.19
N ALA A 327 -21.98 -12.82 -11.44
CA ALA A 327 -20.79 -13.27 -10.73
C ALA A 327 -19.61 -13.56 -11.68
N LEU A 328 -19.89 -14.14 -12.85
CA LEU A 328 -18.87 -14.46 -13.87
C LEU A 328 -18.21 -13.20 -14.43
N VAL A 329 -19.02 -12.19 -14.78
CA VAL A 329 -18.52 -10.89 -15.26
C VAL A 329 -17.67 -10.22 -14.19
N LEU A 330 -18.15 -10.18 -12.95
CA LEU A 330 -17.39 -9.63 -11.82
C LEU A 330 -16.08 -10.40 -11.56
N GLY A 331 -16.09 -11.73 -11.67
CA GLY A 331 -14.91 -12.56 -11.51
C GLY A 331 -13.82 -12.26 -12.55
N TRP A 332 -14.20 -12.05 -13.82
CA TRP A 332 -13.25 -11.61 -14.85
C TRP A 332 -12.78 -10.18 -14.64
N MET A 333 -13.65 -9.26 -14.24
CA MET A 333 -13.24 -7.90 -13.87
C MET A 333 -12.25 -7.88 -12.69
N ASN A 334 -12.41 -8.79 -11.74
CA ASN A 334 -11.49 -8.96 -10.61
C ASN A 334 -10.08 -9.41 -11.03
N THR A 335 -9.87 -9.96 -12.23
CA THR A 335 -8.53 -10.26 -12.75
C THR A 335 -7.65 -9.01 -12.86
N LEU A 336 -8.26 -7.83 -13.03
CA LEU A 336 -7.55 -6.54 -13.05
C LEU A 336 -6.76 -6.30 -11.75
N TYR A 337 -7.15 -6.90 -10.63
CA TYR A 337 -6.39 -6.85 -9.38
C TYR A 337 -4.95 -7.36 -9.56
N PHE A 338 -4.76 -8.45 -10.30
CA PHE A 338 -3.44 -9.06 -10.47
C PHE A 338 -2.52 -8.23 -11.36
N THR A 339 -3.05 -7.27 -12.12
CA THR A 339 -2.22 -6.33 -12.89
C THR A 339 -1.35 -5.43 -12.01
N ARG A 340 -1.66 -5.34 -10.71
CA ARG A 340 -0.86 -4.62 -9.69
C ARG A 340 0.55 -5.17 -9.51
N GLY A 341 0.78 -6.46 -9.78
CA GLY A 341 2.10 -7.09 -9.64
C GLY A 341 3.15 -6.57 -10.63
N LEU A 342 2.71 -5.93 -11.71
CA LEU A 342 3.55 -5.32 -12.72
C LEU A 342 3.52 -3.78 -12.58
N LYS A 343 4.70 -3.15 -12.63
CA LYS A 343 4.85 -1.72 -12.34
C LYS A 343 4.08 -0.80 -13.29
N LEU A 344 4.12 -1.09 -14.60
CA LEU A 344 3.47 -0.27 -15.61
C LEU A 344 1.95 -0.43 -15.56
N THR A 345 1.44 -1.66 -15.72
CA THR A 345 0.00 -1.95 -15.71
C THR A 345 -0.66 -1.63 -14.37
N GLY A 346 0.04 -1.85 -13.25
CA GLY A 346 -0.48 -1.57 -11.92
C GLY A 346 -0.77 -0.09 -11.70
N THR A 347 0.08 0.81 -12.20
CA THR A 347 -0.17 2.25 -12.10
C THR A 347 -1.42 2.68 -12.87
N TYR A 348 -1.65 2.13 -14.06
CA TYR A 348 -2.85 2.42 -14.86
C TYR A 348 -4.12 1.82 -14.24
N SER A 349 -4.05 0.61 -13.70
CA SER A 349 -5.20 -0.02 -13.04
C SER A 349 -5.70 0.82 -11.85
N ILE A 350 -4.78 1.35 -11.04
CA ILE A 350 -5.12 2.21 -9.89
C ILE A 350 -5.78 3.51 -10.36
N MET A 351 -5.27 4.10 -11.44
CA MET A 351 -5.85 5.31 -12.03
C MET A 351 -7.30 5.05 -12.49
N ILE A 352 -7.55 3.94 -13.20
CA ILE A 352 -8.89 3.57 -13.67
C ILE A 352 -9.87 3.42 -12.49
N GLN A 353 -9.45 2.79 -11.38
CA GLN A 353 -10.32 2.65 -10.20
C GLN A 353 -10.67 3.97 -9.54
N LYS A 354 -9.66 4.85 -9.36
CA LYS A 354 -9.87 6.14 -8.72
C LYS A 354 -10.87 6.97 -9.54
N ILE A 355 -10.71 6.96 -10.86
CA ILE A 355 -11.61 7.62 -11.82
C ILE A 355 -13.03 7.01 -11.76
N LEU A 356 -13.15 5.68 -11.80
CA LEU A 356 -14.45 4.99 -11.84
C LEU A 356 -15.27 5.18 -10.56
N PHE A 357 -14.65 5.04 -9.38
CA PHE A 357 -15.40 5.06 -8.12
C PHE A 357 -15.60 6.47 -7.54
N LYS A 358 -14.59 7.35 -7.64
CA LYS A 358 -14.66 8.66 -6.99
C LYS A 358 -15.31 9.71 -7.89
N ASP A 359 -14.90 9.75 -9.14
CA ASP A 359 -15.23 10.85 -10.04
C ASP A 359 -16.49 10.49 -10.85
N LEU A 360 -16.54 9.32 -11.48
CA LEU A 360 -17.69 8.92 -12.31
C LEU A 360 -19.00 8.79 -11.52
N PHE A 361 -19.00 8.35 -10.26
CA PHE A 361 -20.25 8.18 -9.49
C PHE A 361 -21.00 9.51 -9.26
N ARG A 362 -20.28 10.60 -8.98
CA ARG A 362 -20.89 11.93 -8.77
C ARG A 362 -21.53 12.45 -10.05
N PHE A 363 -20.84 12.30 -11.18
CA PHE A 363 -21.35 12.72 -12.48
C PHE A 363 -22.48 11.81 -12.98
N LEU A 364 -22.39 10.50 -12.73
CA LEU A 364 -23.44 9.54 -13.04
C LEU A 364 -24.73 9.88 -12.31
N LEU A 365 -24.67 10.32 -11.05
CA LEU A 365 -25.86 10.72 -10.29
C LEU A 365 -26.55 11.94 -10.93
N VAL A 366 -25.79 12.97 -11.29
CA VAL A 366 -26.33 14.17 -11.99
C VAL A 366 -26.94 13.77 -13.34
N TYR A 367 -26.25 12.93 -14.10
CA TYR A 367 -26.74 12.42 -15.37
C TYR A 367 -28.03 11.60 -15.20
N LEU A 368 -28.11 10.69 -14.22
CA LEU A 368 -29.31 9.89 -13.96
C LEU A 368 -30.52 10.74 -13.55
N LEU A 369 -30.32 11.78 -12.74
CA LEU A 369 -31.39 12.73 -12.40
C LEU A 369 -31.90 13.46 -13.64
N PHE A 370 -30.99 13.89 -14.51
CA PHE A 370 -31.32 14.52 -15.79
C PHE A 370 -32.08 13.56 -16.72
N MET A 371 -31.62 12.31 -16.83
CA MET A 371 -32.27 11.24 -17.60
C MET A 371 -33.69 10.99 -17.15
N ILE A 372 -33.90 10.81 -15.84
CA ILE A 372 -35.22 10.54 -15.26
C ILE A 372 -36.14 11.74 -15.48
N GLY A 373 -35.64 12.98 -15.31
CA GLY A 373 -36.39 14.21 -15.57
C GLY A 373 -36.89 14.30 -17.01
N TYR A 374 -35.99 14.16 -17.98
CA TYR A 374 -36.36 14.22 -19.41
C TYR A 374 -37.22 13.03 -19.85
N ALA A 375 -36.95 11.83 -19.36
CA ALA A 375 -37.79 10.66 -19.62
C ALA A 375 -39.22 10.88 -19.10
N SER A 376 -39.39 11.42 -17.89
CA SER A 376 -40.71 11.70 -17.31
C SER A 376 -41.48 12.77 -18.10
N ALA A 377 -40.79 13.81 -18.59
CA ALA A 377 -41.37 14.87 -19.40
C ALA A 377 -41.81 14.34 -20.77
N LEU A 378 -40.91 13.68 -21.51
CA LEU A 378 -41.20 13.15 -22.85
C LEU A 378 -42.29 12.07 -22.83
N VAL A 379 -42.31 11.18 -21.81
CA VAL A 379 -43.39 10.19 -21.65
C VAL A 379 -44.73 10.86 -21.36
N SER A 380 -44.76 12.04 -20.75
CA SER A 380 -46.00 12.79 -20.50
C SER A 380 -46.56 13.49 -21.74
N LEU A 381 -45.77 13.62 -22.82
CA LEU A 381 -46.26 14.06 -24.13
C LEU A 381 -46.91 12.93 -24.95
N LEU A 382 -46.76 11.67 -24.53
CA LEU A 382 -47.39 10.51 -25.17
C LEU A 382 -48.87 10.41 -24.74
N THR A 383 -49.73 10.04 -25.68
CA THR A 383 -51.15 9.80 -25.42
C THR A 383 -51.34 8.57 -24.53
N VAL A 384 -52.35 8.57 -23.67
CA VAL A 384 -52.68 7.39 -22.84
C VAL A 384 -53.21 6.28 -23.76
N CYS A 385 -52.74 5.04 -23.58
CA CYS A 385 -53.28 3.91 -24.34
C CYS A 385 -54.76 3.71 -24.00
N PRO A 386 -55.62 3.35 -24.98
CA PRO A 386 -57.00 2.96 -24.70
C PRO A 386 -57.00 1.76 -23.72
N GLY A 387 -57.90 1.80 -22.74
CA GLY A 387 -58.03 0.75 -21.74
C GLY A 387 -58.53 -0.56 -22.35
N PRO A 388 -58.45 -1.70 -21.63
CA PRO A 388 -58.91 -3.01 -22.14
C PRO A 388 -60.42 -3.08 -22.46
N GLU A 389 -61.20 -2.05 -22.12
CA GLU A 389 -62.65 -1.94 -22.36
C GLU A 389 -63.01 -1.17 -23.64
N GLU A 390 -62.06 -0.48 -24.29
CA GLU A 390 -62.29 0.23 -25.55
C GLU A 390 -61.97 -0.68 -26.76
N VAL A 391 -62.89 -0.75 -27.73
CA VAL A 391 -62.80 -1.62 -28.90
C VAL A 391 -61.59 -1.23 -29.77
N CYS A 392 -60.51 -2.01 -29.68
CA CYS A 392 -59.36 -1.86 -30.56
C CYS A 392 -59.72 -2.28 -32.01
N PRO A 393 -59.26 -1.57 -33.04
CA PRO A 393 -59.61 -1.88 -34.42
C PRO A 393 -59.11 -3.28 -34.83
N GLU A 394 -59.99 -4.08 -35.47
CA GLU A 394 -59.75 -5.49 -35.88
C GLU A 394 -58.55 -5.70 -36.82
N LYS A 395 -58.01 -4.64 -37.41
CA LYS A 395 -56.80 -4.69 -38.26
C LYS A 395 -55.69 -3.85 -37.64
N GLY A 396 -54.91 -4.46 -36.74
CA GLY A 396 -53.65 -3.87 -36.25
C GLY A 396 -53.36 -3.96 -34.76
N GLY A 397 -54.19 -4.65 -33.96
CA GLY A 397 -54.01 -4.73 -32.50
C GLY A 397 -54.22 -3.39 -31.79
N CYS A 398 -54.34 -3.40 -30.46
CA CYS A 398 -54.36 -2.15 -29.70
C CYS A 398 -53.01 -1.42 -29.89
N PRO A 399 -53.00 -0.08 -30.07
CA PRO A 399 -51.74 0.64 -30.14
C PRO A 399 -50.97 0.38 -28.86
N THR A 400 -49.72 -0.07 -29.00
CA THR A 400 -48.77 -0.20 -27.90
C THR A 400 -47.63 0.79 -28.11
N TYR A 401 -46.75 0.96 -27.11
CA TYR A 401 -45.45 1.63 -27.30
C TYR A 401 -44.84 1.24 -28.65
N PRO A 402 -44.48 2.19 -29.54
CA PRO A 402 -44.19 3.61 -29.32
C PRO A 402 -45.37 4.59 -29.42
N GLN A 403 -46.61 4.13 -29.62
CA GLN A 403 -47.74 4.99 -29.99
C GLN A 403 -48.52 5.57 -28.80
N CYS A 404 -48.43 4.97 -27.62
CA CYS A 404 -49.15 5.41 -26.43
C CYS A 404 -48.42 5.01 -25.13
N ARG A 405 -48.81 5.63 -24.02
CA ARG A 405 -48.27 5.47 -22.66
C ARG A 405 -49.10 4.47 -21.87
N ASP A 406 -48.40 3.54 -21.23
CA ASP A 406 -48.93 2.54 -20.29
C ASP A 406 -48.01 2.50 -19.04
N THR A 407 -48.40 1.79 -17.98
CA THR A 407 -47.64 1.66 -16.72
C THR A 407 -46.18 1.22 -16.92
N ASN A 408 -45.90 0.36 -17.91
CA ASN A 408 -44.56 -0.15 -18.19
C ASN A 408 -43.74 0.72 -19.18
N THR A 409 -44.33 1.74 -19.81
CA THR A 409 -43.66 2.49 -20.89
C THR A 409 -42.54 3.38 -20.39
N PHE A 410 -42.58 3.82 -19.14
CA PHE A 410 -41.51 4.64 -18.55
C PHE A 410 -40.14 3.93 -18.57
N SER A 411 -40.10 2.65 -18.20
CA SER A 411 -38.86 1.86 -18.18
C SER A 411 -38.27 1.65 -19.59
N LYS A 412 -39.13 1.34 -20.57
CA LYS A 412 -38.75 1.18 -21.98
C LYS A 412 -38.24 2.49 -22.58
N PHE A 413 -38.94 3.59 -22.31
CA PHE A 413 -38.56 4.91 -22.80
C PHE A 413 -37.23 5.39 -22.19
N LEU A 414 -37.00 5.14 -20.90
CA LEU A 414 -35.73 5.46 -20.24
C LEU A 414 -34.55 4.70 -20.89
N LEU A 415 -34.75 3.44 -21.28
CA LEU A 415 -33.75 2.64 -21.99
C LEU A 415 -33.51 3.17 -23.40
N ASP A 416 -34.55 3.53 -24.14
CA ASP A 416 -34.39 4.05 -25.50
C ASP A 416 -33.73 5.44 -25.50
N LEU A 417 -34.02 6.27 -24.49
CA LEU A 417 -33.33 7.53 -24.26
C LEU A 417 -31.83 7.32 -23.96
N PHE A 418 -31.49 6.29 -23.17
CA PHE A 418 -30.11 5.91 -22.91
C PHE A 418 -29.40 5.38 -24.17
N LYS A 419 -30.07 4.57 -24.98
CA LYS A 419 -29.52 4.11 -26.28
C LYS A 419 -29.25 5.29 -27.22
N LEU A 420 -30.13 6.30 -27.24
CA LEU A 420 -29.91 7.52 -28.02
C LEU A 420 -28.65 8.27 -27.58
N THR A 421 -28.35 8.35 -26.28
CA THR A 421 -27.08 8.98 -25.82
C THR A 421 -25.83 8.20 -26.20
N ILE A 422 -25.90 6.87 -26.33
CA ILE A 422 -24.77 6.05 -26.79
C ILE A 422 -24.61 6.15 -28.33
N GLY A 423 -25.69 6.50 -29.04
CA GLY A 423 -25.75 6.50 -30.51
C GLY A 423 -26.31 5.21 -31.11
N MET A 424 -26.96 4.36 -30.30
CA MET A 424 -27.63 3.12 -30.72
C MET A 424 -29.16 3.23 -30.84
N GLY A 425 -29.74 4.42 -30.63
CA GLY A 425 -31.19 4.60 -30.56
C GLY A 425 -31.82 4.95 -31.91
N ASP A 426 -32.96 4.31 -32.20
CA ASP A 426 -33.78 4.63 -33.38
C ASP A 426 -34.75 5.78 -33.05
N LEU A 427 -34.84 6.77 -33.94
CA LEU A 427 -35.71 7.95 -33.78
C LEU A 427 -37.16 7.71 -34.25
N ASP A 428 -37.55 6.47 -34.55
CA ASP A 428 -38.87 6.11 -35.08
C ASP A 428 -40.03 6.54 -34.17
N MET A 429 -39.75 6.76 -32.88
CA MET A 429 -40.69 7.28 -31.89
C MET A 429 -41.19 8.71 -32.18
N VAL A 430 -40.42 9.53 -32.90
CA VAL A 430 -40.76 10.94 -33.17
C VAL A 430 -41.97 11.06 -34.09
N SER A 431 -42.12 10.12 -35.04
CA SER A 431 -43.10 10.18 -36.13
C SER A 431 -44.56 9.97 -35.72
N ARG A 432 -44.82 9.54 -34.47
CA ARG A 432 -46.14 9.08 -34.01
C ARG A 432 -46.70 9.85 -32.81
N THR A 433 -46.13 11.01 -32.49
CA THR A 433 -46.54 11.84 -31.33
C THR A 433 -47.53 12.94 -31.73
N GLN A 434 -48.43 13.32 -30.80
CA GLN A 434 -49.44 14.37 -31.03
C GLN A 434 -48.83 15.76 -31.21
N TYR A 435 -47.67 16.01 -30.59
CA TYR A 435 -46.91 17.26 -30.68
C TYR A 435 -45.46 16.99 -31.15
N PRO A 436 -45.25 16.66 -32.43
CA PRO A 436 -43.94 16.25 -32.94
C PRO A 436 -42.90 17.37 -32.83
N ALA A 437 -43.31 18.62 -32.98
CA ALA A 437 -42.42 19.78 -32.84
C ALA A 437 -41.88 19.94 -31.42
N VAL A 438 -42.74 19.84 -30.39
CA VAL A 438 -42.33 19.98 -28.99
C VAL A 438 -41.47 18.79 -28.55
N PHE A 439 -41.85 17.58 -28.98
CA PHE A 439 -41.07 16.38 -28.72
C PHE A 439 -39.66 16.47 -29.33
N LEU A 440 -39.55 16.95 -30.58
CA LEU A 440 -38.27 17.11 -31.26
C LEU A 440 -37.39 18.18 -30.60
N ILE A 441 -37.96 19.32 -30.18
CA ILE A 441 -37.21 20.38 -29.48
C ILE A 441 -36.69 19.87 -28.12
N LEU A 442 -37.52 19.18 -27.35
CA LEU A 442 -37.12 18.60 -26.06
C LEU A 442 -36.06 17.49 -26.24
N LEU A 443 -36.17 16.69 -27.30
CA LEU A 443 -35.19 15.65 -27.60
C LEU A 443 -33.84 16.25 -28.04
N VAL A 444 -33.84 17.29 -28.90
CA VAL A 444 -32.61 17.97 -29.34
C VAL A 444 -31.94 18.67 -28.17
N THR A 445 -32.70 19.38 -27.33
CA THR A 445 -32.14 20.02 -26.12
C THR A 445 -31.57 19.00 -25.14
N TYR A 446 -32.23 17.86 -24.97
CA TYR A 446 -31.71 16.73 -24.20
C TYR A 446 -30.38 16.20 -24.75
N ILE A 447 -30.26 15.98 -26.05
CA ILE A 447 -29.02 15.48 -26.68
C ILE A 447 -27.88 16.48 -26.48
N ILE A 448 -28.12 17.78 -26.74
CA ILE A 448 -27.11 18.82 -26.58
C ILE A 448 -26.64 18.92 -25.13
N LEU A 449 -27.58 19.00 -24.18
CA LEU A 449 -27.25 19.10 -22.75
C LEU A 449 -26.56 17.84 -22.24
N SER A 450 -27.00 16.65 -22.66
CA SER A 450 -26.35 15.39 -22.30
C SER A 450 -24.92 15.33 -22.82
N PHE A 451 -24.68 15.76 -24.06
CA PHE A 451 -23.35 15.81 -24.64
C PHE A 451 -22.44 16.80 -23.91
N VAL A 452 -22.95 17.99 -23.55
CA VAL A 452 -22.23 18.98 -22.74
C VAL A 452 -21.88 18.41 -21.36
N LEU A 453 -22.81 17.71 -20.69
CA LEU A 453 -22.55 17.07 -19.39
C LEU A 453 -21.47 15.97 -19.49
N LEU A 454 -21.52 15.12 -20.51
CA LEU A 454 -20.52 14.08 -20.76
C LEU A 454 -19.14 14.68 -21.08
N LEU A 455 -19.09 15.75 -21.89
CA LEU A 455 -17.84 16.46 -22.18
C LEU A 455 -17.27 17.15 -20.94
N ASN A 456 -18.11 17.83 -20.15
CA ASN A 456 -17.67 18.47 -18.90
C ASN A 456 -17.09 17.45 -17.93
N MET A 457 -17.68 16.26 -17.84
CA MET A 457 -17.10 15.13 -17.10
C MET A 457 -15.75 14.70 -17.70
N LEU A 458 -15.64 14.50 -19.01
CA LEU A 458 -14.40 14.08 -19.66
C LEU A 458 -13.26 15.09 -19.46
N ILE A 459 -13.57 16.39 -19.57
CA ILE A 459 -12.60 17.49 -19.37
C ILE A 459 -12.13 17.53 -17.91
N ALA A 460 -13.06 17.45 -16.95
CA ALA A 460 -12.72 17.41 -15.52
C ALA A 460 -11.83 16.19 -15.19
N LEU A 461 -12.14 15.04 -15.79
CA LEU A 461 -11.33 13.83 -15.66
C LEU A 461 -9.95 14.03 -16.28
N MET A 462 -9.83 14.43 -17.55
CA MET A 462 -8.54 14.53 -18.20
C MET A 462 -7.65 15.66 -17.64
N GLY A 463 -8.24 16.77 -17.19
CA GLY A 463 -7.53 17.95 -16.70
C GLY A 463 -6.86 17.77 -15.34
N GLU A 464 -7.61 17.38 -14.31
CA GLU A 464 -7.09 17.27 -12.94
C GLU A 464 -6.51 15.87 -12.67
N THR A 465 -7.14 14.82 -13.19
CA THR A 465 -6.74 13.46 -12.81
C THR A 465 -5.42 13.05 -13.47
N VAL A 466 -5.16 13.32 -14.76
CA VAL A 466 -3.93 12.79 -15.41
C VAL A 466 -2.65 13.37 -14.78
N SER A 467 -2.62 14.67 -14.49
CA SER A 467 -1.44 15.33 -13.95
C SER A 467 -1.15 14.93 -12.49
N GLN A 468 -2.15 15.02 -11.61
CA GLN A 468 -2.00 14.70 -10.19
C GLN A 468 -1.94 13.19 -9.93
N VAL A 469 -2.77 12.40 -10.63
CA VAL A 469 -2.83 10.95 -10.48
C VAL A 469 -1.57 10.28 -11.04
N SER A 470 -0.85 10.85 -12.01
CA SER A 470 0.42 10.24 -12.46
C SER A 470 1.49 10.18 -11.36
N LYS A 471 1.60 11.22 -10.52
CA LYS A 471 2.57 11.29 -9.40
C LYS A 471 2.07 10.49 -8.20
N GLU A 472 0.80 10.63 -7.85
CA GLU A 472 0.18 9.89 -6.74
C GLU A 472 0.08 8.39 -7.03
N SER A 473 -0.20 7.97 -8.27
CA SER A 473 -0.35 6.56 -8.62
C SER A 473 0.93 5.76 -8.44
N LYS A 474 2.11 6.35 -8.68
CA LYS A 474 3.39 5.68 -8.40
C LYS A 474 3.58 5.42 -6.91
N LYS A 475 3.20 6.40 -6.09
CA LYS A 475 3.24 6.36 -4.62
C LYS A 475 2.24 5.33 -4.07
N ILE A 476 1.01 5.32 -4.58
CA ILE A 476 -0.05 4.39 -4.21
C ILE A 476 0.28 2.97 -4.68
N TRP A 477 0.78 2.82 -5.91
CA TRP A 477 1.22 1.53 -6.44
C TRP A 477 2.29 0.91 -5.55
N LYS A 478 3.27 1.70 -5.11
CA LYS A 478 4.33 1.21 -4.22
C LYS A 478 3.79 0.74 -2.86
N LEU A 479 2.85 1.48 -2.29
CA LEU A 479 2.17 1.05 -1.06
C LEU A 479 1.40 -0.25 -1.30
N GLN A 480 0.60 -0.31 -2.37
CA GLN A 480 -0.17 -1.49 -2.75
C GLN A 480 0.72 -2.72 -3.00
N TRP A 481 1.88 -2.52 -3.59
CA TRP A 481 2.90 -3.54 -3.78
C TRP A 481 3.48 -4.02 -2.44
N ALA A 482 3.79 -3.11 -1.52
CA ALA A 482 4.20 -3.46 -0.17
C ALA A 482 3.10 -4.23 0.60
N THR A 483 1.84 -3.82 0.47
CA THR A 483 0.69 -4.52 1.06
C THR A 483 0.60 -5.95 0.54
N THR A 484 0.71 -6.17 -0.77
CA THR A 484 0.68 -7.51 -1.36
C THR A 484 1.85 -8.37 -0.86
N ILE A 485 3.05 -7.81 -0.71
CA ILE A 485 4.20 -8.55 -0.16
C ILE A 485 3.91 -9.00 1.28
N LEU A 486 3.39 -8.11 2.13
CA LEU A 486 3.08 -8.43 3.52
C LEU A 486 1.92 -9.41 3.66
N ASP A 487 0.86 -9.26 2.85
CA ASP A 487 -0.26 -10.20 2.84
C ASP A 487 0.21 -11.61 2.42
N ILE A 488 1.08 -11.71 1.40
CA ILE A 488 1.72 -12.97 1.01
C ILE A 488 2.58 -13.50 2.16
N GLU A 489 3.35 -12.65 2.83
CA GLU A 489 4.20 -13.09 3.94
C GLU A 489 3.39 -13.64 5.12
N ARG A 490 2.25 -13.00 5.45
CA ARG A 490 1.32 -13.43 6.49
C ARG A 490 0.59 -14.74 6.14
N SER A 491 0.45 -15.06 4.85
CA SER A 491 -0.15 -16.30 4.40
C SER A 491 0.73 -17.53 4.65
N PHE A 492 2.05 -17.34 4.83
CA PHE A 492 2.95 -18.45 5.12
C PHE A 492 2.86 -18.91 6.57
N PRO A 493 2.92 -20.23 6.81
CA PRO A 493 3.17 -20.77 8.14
C PRO A 493 4.50 -20.24 8.72
N VAL A 494 4.56 -20.13 10.05
CA VAL A 494 5.73 -19.60 10.78
C VAL A 494 7.04 -20.31 10.42
N CYS A 495 7.00 -21.62 10.13
CA CYS A 495 8.18 -22.39 9.73
C CYS A 495 8.78 -21.92 8.39
N LEU A 496 7.94 -21.68 7.37
CA LEU A 496 8.38 -21.17 6.07
C LEU A 496 8.85 -19.72 6.17
N ARG A 497 8.25 -18.92 7.06
CA ARG A 497 8.64 -17.52 7.28
C ARG A 497 10.10 -17.39 7.72
N LYS A 498 10.57 -18.27 8.62
CA LYS A 498 11.97 -18.29 9.07
C LYS A 498 12.94 -18.65 7.94
N SER A 499 12.55 -19.56 7.05
CA SER A 499 13.39 -19.99 5.92
C SER A 499 13.57 -18.90 4.86
N PHE A 500 12.56 -18.03 4.67
CA PHE A 500 12.60 -16.96 3.66
C PHE A 500 12.98 -15.58 4.23
N ARG A 501 13.51 -15.54 5.47
CA ARG A 501 13.96 -14.30 6.10
C ARG A 501 15.01 -13.59 5.23
N SER A 502 14.88 -12.26 5.14
CA SER A 502 15.85 -11.40 4.47
C SER A 502 16.87 -10.85 5.47
N GLY A 503 18.10 -10.64 5.02
CA GLY A 503 19.22 -10.23 5.86
C GLY A 503 20.18 -11.38 6.19
N GLU A 504 21.35 -11.01 6.69
CA GLU A 504 22.40 -11.91 7.16
C GLU A 504 22.73 -11.54 8.61
N MET A 505 23.14 -12.53 9.42
CA MET A 505 23.61 -12.27 10.77
C MET A 505 25.06 -11.79 10.69
N VAL A 506 25.34 -10.58 11.19
CA VAL A 506 26.66 -9.95 11.14
C VAL A 506 27.07 -9.52 12.54
N THR A 507 28.33 -9.75 12.89
CA THR A 507 28.97 -9.22 14.09
C THR A 507 29.37 -7.77 13.83
N VAL A 508 28.65 -6.83 14.43
CA VAL A 508 28.82 -5.41 14.13
C VAL A 508 29.78 -4.72 15.10
N GLY A 509 29.89 -5.23 16.31
CA GLY A 509 30.76 -4.69 17.36
C GLY A 509 30.72 -5.53 18.62
N LYS A 510 30.98 -4.90 19.76
CA LYS A 510 30.85 -5.49 21.10
C LYS A 510 29.78 -4.72 21.87
N ASN A 511 28.97 -5.45 22.65
CA ASN A 511 28.09 -4.86 23.63
C ASN A 511 28.89 -4.25 24.80
N TRP A 512 28.20 -3.53 25.68
CA TRP A 512 28.78 -3.00 26.92
C TRP A 512 29.42 -4.11 27.80
N ASP A 513 28.86 -5.32 27.76
CA ASP A 513 29.36 -6.54 28.43
C ASP A 513 30.62 -7.15 27.79
N GLY A 514 31.10 -6.60 26.67
CA GLY A 514 32.21 -7.17 25.90
C GLY A 514 31.83 -8.39 25.04
N THR A 515 30.60 -8.89 25.13
CA THR A 515 30.06 -9.93 24.23
C THR A 515 29.92 -9.39 22.80
N PRO A 516 30.13 -10.23 21.75
CA PRO A 516 29.96 -9.78 20.37
C PRO A 516 28.49 -9.43 20.09
N ASP A 517 28.26 -8.22 19.58
CA ASP A 517 26.94 -7.73 19.16
C ASP A 517 26.60 -8.30 17.78
N CYS A 518 25.75 -9.33 17.77
CA CYS A 518 25.32 -10.03 16.56
C CYS A 518 23.91 -9.59 16.18
N ARG A 519 23.77 -8.97 15.01
CA ARG A 519 22.47 -8.47 14.54
C ARG A 519 22.12 -9.00 13.17
N TRP A 520 20.82 -9.07 12.91
CA TRP A 520 20.30 -9.30 11.57
C TRP A 520 20.38 -8.01 10.79
N CYS A 521 21.34 -7.93 9.88
CA CYS A 521 21.56 -6.76 9.05
C CYS A 521 21.21 -7.04 7.59
N PHE A 522 20.72 -6.01 6.91
CA PHE A 522 20.49 -6.03 5.47
C PHE A 522 21.58 -5.24 4.77
N ARG A 523 22.28 -5.91 3.86
CA ARG A 523 23.33 -5.30 3.04
C ARG A 523 22.72 -4.54 1.87
N VAL A 524 23.12 -3.29 1.71
CA VAL A 524 22.75 -2.39 0.61
C VAL A 524 24.02 -1.82 0.02
N ASP A 525 24.26 -2.14 -1.25
CA ASP A 525 25.38 -1.59 -2.00
C ASP A 525 24.98 -0.20 -2.53
N GLU A 526 25.72 0.83 -2.14
CA GLU A 526 25.53 2.22 -2.55
C GLU A 526 26.73 2.66 -3.41
N VAL A 527 26.48 3.53 -4.40
CA VAL A 527 27.53 4.13 -5.25
C VAL A 527 27.47 5.64 -5.10
N ASN A 528 28.54 6.24 -4.57
CA ASN A 528 28.64 7.68 -4.37
C ASN A 528 29.98 8.20 -4.90
N TRP A 529 29.91 8.97 -5.98
CA TRP A 529 31.07 9.58 -6.62
C TRP A 529 31.57 10.83 -5.91
N CYS A 530 30.76 11.44 -5.03
CA CYS A 530 31.08 12.71 -4.37
C CYS A 530 31.78 12.54 -3.02
N HIS A 531 31.56 11.43 -2.32
CA HIS A 531 32.05 11.21 -0.95
C HIS A 531 32.92 9.94 -0.81
N TRP A 532 33.86 9.71 -1.74
CA TRP A 532 34.69 8.49 -1.75
C TRP A 532 35.89 8.52 -0.77
N ASN A 533 36.27 9.69 -0.25
CA ASN A 533 37.50 9.90 0.53
C ASN A 533 37.28 10.07 2.06
N GLN A 534 36.10 9.72 2.60
CA GLN A 534 35.72 10.00 4.01
C GLN A 534 35.45 8.73 4.84
N ASN A 535 36.13 7.61 4.54
CA ASN A 535 35.89 6.33 5.21
C ASN A 535 36.66 6.23 6.53
N LEU A 536 35.99 6.52 7.66
CA LEU A 536 36.61 6.50 8.99
C LEU A 536 36.09 5.38 9.92
N ALA A 537 35.28 4.44 9.41
CA ALA A 537 34.77 3.34 10.23
C ALA A 537 34.28 2.18 9.34
N ILE A 538 35.23 1.42 8.78
CA ILE A 538 34.95 0.25 7.94
C ILE A 538 34.94 -1.00 8.84
N ILE A 539 33.99 -1.93 8.66
CA ILE A 539 33.95 -3.21 9.40
C ILE A 539 34.92 -4.23 8.78
N ASN A 540 34.92 -4.33 7.46
CA ASN A 540 35.73 -5.24 6.65
C ASN A 540 36.56 -4.43 5.65
N GLU A 541 37.88 -4.62 5.67
CA GLU A 541 38.79 -3.88 4.78
C GLU A 541 38.56 -4.22 3.29
N ASP A 542 38.15 -5.46 2.99
CA ASP A 542 37.94 -5.94 1.63
C ASP A 542 36.51 -6.42 1.34
N PRO A 543 36.04 -6.33 0.06
CA PRO A 543 34.74 -6.82 -0.37
C PRO A 543 34.61 -8.36 -0.40
N GLY A 544 35.69 -9.09 -0.10
CA GLY A 544 35.69 -10.54 0.00
C GLY A 544 35.22 -11.00 1.37
N LYS A 545 34.15 -11.82 1.44
CA LYS A 545 33.81 -12.52 2.69
C LYS A 545 35.01 -13.43 3.06
N ASN A 546 35.65 -13.20 4.21
CA ASN A 546 36.53 -14.18 4.86
C ASN A 546 35.68 -15.35 5.38
N ILE A 547 35.17 -16.18 4.45
CA ILE A 547 34.44 -17.43 4.73
C ILE A 547 35.36 -18.45 5.45
N THR A 548 36.67 -18.22 5.45
CA THR A 548 37.68 -19.11 6.04
C THR A 548 37.73 -19.12 7.56
N GLU A 549 37.30 -18.05 8.27
CA GLU A 549 37.40 -18.02 9.73
C GLU A 549 36.14 -18.53 10.46
N THR A 550 34.97 -18.52 9.82
CA THR A 550 33.73 -19.05 10.43
C THR A 550 33.60 -20.58 10.31
N LEU A 551 34.40 -21.22 9.46
CA LEU A 551 34.38 -22.67 9.24
C LEU A 551 35.30 -23.46 10.19
N GLN A 552 36.20 -22.82 10.94
CA GLN A 552 37.09 -23.51 11.87
C GLN A 552 36.51 -23.70 13.29
N SER A 553 35.46 -22.95 13.66
CA SER A 553 34.82 -23.06 14.98
C SER A 553 33.59 -23.98 15.01
N SER A 554 33.22 -24.60 13.89
CA SER A 554 32.02 -25.44 13.77
C SER A 554 32.27 -26.73 12.98
N SER A 555 33.34 -27.46 13.30
CA SER A 555 33.56 -28.82 12.80
C SER A 555 32.72 -29.86 13.55
N THR A 556 31.40 -29.79 13.42
CA THR A 556 30.47 -30.93 13.53
C THR A 556 29.09 -30.48 13.09
N VAL A 557 28.75 -30.72 11.82
CA VAL A 557 27.46 -31.20 11.28
C VAL A 557 27.53 -31.02 9.77
N HIS A 558 27.63 -32.14 9.04
CA HIS A 558 27.65 -32.17 7.59
C HIS A 558 26.25 -31.89 6.98
N GLN A 559 26.28 -31.06 5.93
CA GLN A 559 25.56 -31.16 4.64
C GLN A 559 24.03 -31.03 4.62
N THR A 560 23.52 -29.93 4.04
CA THR A 560 23.16 -29.85 2.59
C THR A 560 22.50 -28.49 2.29
N VAL A 561 23.20 -27.54 1.65
CA VAL A 561 22.55 -26.48 0.85
C VAL A 561 23.43 -26.17 -0.37
N ARG A 562 22.86 -26.40 -1.55
CA ARG A 562 23.43 -26.09 -2.87
C ARG A 562 23.81 -24.61 -2.98
N GLY A 563 25.02 -24.37 -3.49
CA GLY A 563 25.56 -23.02 -3.73
C GLY A 563 24.71 -22.20 -4.70
N LEU A 564 24.38 -20.97 -4.28
CA LEU A 564 23.85 -19.93 -5.14
C LEU A 564 25.01 -19.15 -5.77
N ARG A 565 24.98 -19.17 -7.11
CA ARG A 565 26.03 -18.79 -8.04
C ARG A 565 26.28 -17.28 -8.08
N ARG A 566 27.56 -16.97 -8.34
CA ARG A 566 28.22 -15.68 -8.52
C ARG A 566 27.91 -15.10 -9.92
N ASP A 567 26.78 -14.41 -10.11
CA ASP A 567 26.41 -13.90 -11.46
C ASP A 567 25.86 -12.46 -11.55
N ARG A 568 25.90 -11.62 -10.50
CA ARG A 568 25.38 -10.24 -10.58
C ARG A 568 26.35 -9.18 -11.13
N TRP A 569 27.65 -9.45 -11.12
CA TRP A 569 28.69 -8.44 -11.36
C TRP A 569 29.05 -8.30 -12.85
N SER A 570 28.83 -9.33 -13.68
CA SER A 570 29.14 -9.29 -15.11
C SER A 570 28.13 -8.51 -15.95
N THR A 571 26.92 -8.27 -15.45
CA THR A 571 25.85 -7.56 -16.21
C THR A 571 25.74 -6.07 -15.93
N MET A 572 26.24 -5.58 -14.79
CA MET A 572 26.12 -4.15 -14.41
C MET A 572 27.24 -3.29 -15.00
N VAL A 573 28.45 -3.82 -15.08
CA VAL A 573 29.62 -3.09 -15.58
C VAL A 573 29.48 -2.69 -17.07
N PRO A 574 28.95 -3.54 -17.99
CA PRO A 574 28.82 -3.15 -19.40
C PRO A 574 27.70 -2.12 -19.65
N ARG A 575 26.55 -2.23 -18.94
CA ARG A 575 25.38 -1.37 -19.20
C ARG A 575 25.58 0.09 -18.81
N VAL A 576 26.40 0.35 -17.79
CA VAL A 576 26.73 1.72 -17.36
C VAL A 576 27.82 2.33 -18.26
N MET A 577 28.76 1.51 -18.75
CA MET A 577 29.75 1.94 -19.74
C MET A 577 29.11 2.30 -21.09
N GLU A 578 28.04 1.59 -21.50
CA GLU A 578 27.29 1.92 -22.73
C GLU A 578 26.46 3.21 -22.61
N GLN A 579 25.96 3.56 -21.42
CA GLN A 579 25.26 4.83 -21.22
C GLN A 579 26.21 6.04 -21.25
N ASN A 580 27.44 5.91 -20.74
CA ASN A 580 28.44 6.98 -20.78
C ASN A 580 29.06 7.20 -22.18
N LYS A 581 29.07 6.20 -23.05
CA LYS A 581 29.61 6.34 -24.42
C LYS A 581 28.76 7.22 -25.35
N ARG A 582 27.51 7.56 -24.97
CA ARG A 582 26.61 8.37 -25.81
C ARG A 582 26.72 9.89 -25.59
N GLN A 583 27.62 10.38 -24.72
CA GLN A 583 27.64 11.80 -24.31
C GLN A 583 29.01 12.52 -24.33
N GLN A 584 29.96 12.14 -25.19
CA GLN A 584 31.16 12.96 -25.40
C GLN A 584 31.37 13.33 -26.88
N PRO A 585 31.56 14.62 -27.23
CA PRO A 585 32.11 15.01 -28.52
C PRO A 585 33.57 14.55 -28.60
N ARG A 586 33.99 14.10 -29.79
CA ARG A 586 35.37 13.67 -30.06
C ARG A 586 36.32 14.87 -30.04
N ASP A 587 37.13 14.99 -29.00
CA ASP A 587 38.37 15.76 -29.07
C ASP A 587 39.52 14.83 -29.49
N LEU A 588 40.18 15.20 -30.58
CA LEU A 588 41.31 14.53 -31.19
C LEU A 588 42.54 14.77 -30.32
N VAL A 589 43.03 13.74 -29.62
CA VAL A 589 44.32 13.81 -28.91
C VAL A 589 45.40 13.32 -29.87
N LEU A 590 46.23 14.24 -30.34
CA LEU A 590 47.50 13.96 -31.03
C LEU A 590 48.51 13.44 -29.99
N GLU A 591 49.03 12.24 -30.21
CA GLU A 591 50.20 11.73 -29.49
C GLU A 591 51.45 12.53 -29.89
N MET A 592 52.18 13.09 -28.92
CA MET A 592 53.50 13.67 -29.14
C MET A 592 54.57 12.59 -28.95
N GLU A 593 55.39 12.35 -29.98
CA GLU A 593 56.58 11.49 -29.92
C GLU A 593 57.66 12.04 -28.96
N PRO A 594 58.48 11.17 -28.34
CA PRO A 594 59.52 11.57 -27.41
C PRO A 594 60.78 12.06 -28.14
N LEU A 595 61.28 13.23 -27.74
CA LEU A 595 62.55 13.80 -28.20
C LEU A 595 63.75 12.98 -27.68
N THR A 596 64.51 12.39 -28.60
CA THR A 596 65.86 11.86 -28.34
C THR A 596 66.89 12.99 -28.40
N SER A 597 67.77 13.07 -27.39
CA SER A 597 68.92 13.98 -27.36
C SER A 597 70.22 13.34 -27.86
N ARG A 598 71.06 14.16 -28.53
CA ARG A 598 72.45 13.97 -29.05
C ARG A 598 72.49 13.69 -30.57
N HIS A 599 73.18 14.46 -31.40
CA HIS A 599 74.34 15.35 -31.22
C HIS A 599 74.14 16.75 -31.81
#